data_AF-A0A7X4DKP2-F1
#
_entry.id   AF-A0A7X4DKP2-F1
#
_cell.length_a   1.000
_cell.length_b   1.000
_cell.length_c   1.000
_cell.angle_alpha   90.00
_cell.angle_beta   90.00
_cell.angle_gamma   90.00
#
_symmetry.space_group_name_H-M   'P 1'
#
loop_
_entity.id
_entity.type
_entity.pdbx_description
1 polymer ?
#
loop_
_entity_poly.entity_id
_entity_poly.type
_entity_poly.pdbx_seq_one_letter_code
_entity_poly.pdbx_strand_id
1 'polypeptide(L)'
;MSDERVAGRGRSGPDRTAAAKPDGSHDGPAAAQGPKTDQPGRLAMQPEDSSEANAKGTMTRRGALKVIATTAAAGAVASCAPEDAVRGTDSAHESLSGFEPVPPTNPRAAGTLTDPDMLSPVVPWEMVLTDEEMRQVAALADVIIPADDRSPAASAVGVPDYINEFVSAPAHKDQLTQLRGGLAWLNRTAQERFGAVDFSALATVQRHEICDEICFEPNAPEALKPQARFFDGFRDWVSTGFWTTEEGMRDLGYVGNVPVPSWDGPPAEVLERLGLAGEDLG
;
A
#
# COMPACT_ATOMS: atom_id res chain seq x y z
N MET A 1 -18.19 -67.08 -24.39
CA MET A 1 -18.22 -67.57 -25.77
C MET A 1 -18.05 -66.35 -26.66
N SER A 2 -16.98 -66.08 -27.38
CA SER A 2 -15.63 -66.63 -27.54
C SER A 2 -14.79 -65.51 -28.19
N ASP A 3 -13.46 -65.58 -27.99
CA ASP A 3 -12.31 -65.09 -28.81
C ASP A 3 -12.44 -63.87 -29.76
N GLU A 4 -11.44 -63.00 -29.94
CA GLU A 4 -10.03 -63.32 -30.22
C GLU A 4 -9.11 -62.09 -30.11
N ARG A 5 -7.86 -62.31 -29.69
CA ARG A 5 -6.71 -61.38 -29.79
C ARG A 5 -6.06 -61.50 -31.17
N VAL A 6 -5.55 -60.40 -31.76
CA VAL A 6 -4.33 -60.45 -32.59
C VAL A 6 -3.50 -59.18 -32.40
N ALA A 7 -2.21 -59.40 -32.14
CA ALA A 7 -1.12 -58.43 -32.09
C ALA A 7 -0.34 -58.41 -33.41
N GLY A 8 0.39 -57.31 -33.70
CA GLY A 8 1.61 -57.43 -34.51
C GLY A 8 2.14 -56.17 -35.24
N ARG A 9 3.32 -55.72 -34.77
CA ARG A 9 4.51 -55.19 -35.52
C ARG A 9 4.30 -53.92 -36.37
N GLY A 10 5.12 -52.86 -36.33
CA GLY A 10 6.55 -52.72 -36.05
C GLY A 10 7.30 -52.30 -37.33
N ARG A 11 7.94 -51.10 -37.33
CA ARG A 11 9.12 -50.63 -38.13
C ARG A 11 9.21 -49.09 -38.00
N SER A 12 10.23 -48.53 -37.36
CA SER A 12 11.61 -48.26 -37.83
C SER A 12 11.71 -46.94 -38.64
N GLY A 13 12.52 -45.99 -38.14
CA GLY A 13 12.79 -44.64 -38.69
C GLY A 13 13.58 -44.63 -40.02
N PRO A 14 14.17 -43.48 -40.48
CA PRO A 14 15.20 -42.78 -39.70
C PRO A 14 15.28 -41.23 -39.81
N ASP A 15 15.86 -40.67 -38.75
CA ASP A 15 16.87 -39.59 -38.63
C ASP A 15 17.35 -38.79 -39.88
N ARG A 16 17.39 -37.44 -39.75
CA ARG A 16 18.35 -36.50 -40.40
C ARG A 16 18.49 -35.18 -39.61
N THR A 17 19.49 -35.13 -38.73
CA THR A 17 20.62 -34.15 -38.67
C THR A 17 20.46 -32.66 -39.06
N ALA A 18 20.87 -31.82 -38.09
CA ALA A 18 21.90 -30.75 -38.16
C ALA A 18 21.54 -29.26 -38.44
N ALA A 19 21.71 -28.47 -37.37
CA ALA A 19 22.57 -27.28 -37.22
C ALA A 19 22.50 -26.09 -38.21
N ALA A 20 22.30 -24.87 -37.67
CA ALA A 20 23.24 -23.74 -37.79
C ALA A 20 22.79 -22.52 -36.96
N LYS A 21 23.72 -22.02 -36.14
CA LYS A 21 23.76 -20.68 -35.52
C LYS A 21 24.50 -19.73 -36.49
N PRO A 22 24.32 -18.40 -36.37
CA PRO A 22 25.54 -17.58 -36.35
C PRO A 22 25.51 -16.44 -35.29
N ASP A 23 26.65 -16.25 -34.64
CA ASP A 23 27.12 -14.97 -34.06
C ASP A 23 27.37 -13.98 -35.22
N GLY A 24 27.32 -12.64 -35.16
CA GLY A 24 27.44 -11.64 -34.10
C GLY A 24 28.41 -10.57 -34.62
N SER A 25 28.05 -9.27 -34.64
CA SER A 25 28.99 -8.13 -34.55
C SER A 25 28.30 -6.77 -34.67
N HIS A 26 28.89 -5.82 -33.94
CA HIS A 26 28.53 -4.42 -33.67
C HIS A 26 28.18 -3.52 -34.86
N ASP A 27 27.31 -2.54 -34.60
CA ASP A 27 27.63 -1.12 -34.76
C ASP A 27 26.55 -0.24 -34.09
N GLY A 28 26.96 0.65 -33.18
CA GLY A 28 26.20 1.85 -32.80
C GLY A 28 26.46 2.95 -33.84
N PRO A 29 25.62 4.00 -33.95
CA PRO A 29 25.73 5.08 -32.97
C PRO A 29 24.45 5.93 -32.73
N ALA A 30 24.64 6.93 -31.87
CA ALA A 30 24.05 8.27 -31.91
C ALA A 30 22.75 8.55 -31.13
N ALA A 31 22.95 9.34 -30.09
CA ALA A 31 21.95 10.06 -29.31
C ALA A 31 21.07 10.95 -30.20
N ALA A 32 19.75 10.81 -30.05
CA ALA A 32 18.77 11.75 -30.59
C ALA A 32 18.36 12.74 -29.49
N GLN A 33 18.76 14.00 -29.70
CA GLN A 33 18.40 15.16 -28.90
C GLN A 33 16.91 15.48 -29.09
N GLY A 34 16.19 15.65 -27.98
CA GLY A 34 14.81 16.13 -28.01
C GLY A 34 14.73 17.60 -28.47
N PRO A 35 13.68 17.99 -29.22
CA PRO A 35 13.53 19.38 -29.64
C PRO A 35 13.10 20.26 -28.47
N LYS A 36 13.84 21.35 -28.27
CA LYS A 36 13.50 22.47 -27.40
C LYS A 36 12.25 23.17 -27.94
N THR A 37 11.18 23.20 -27.15
CA THR A 37 10.05 24.08 -27.39
C THR A 37 10.27 25.44 -26.73
N ASP A 38 10.26 26.43 -27.60
CA ASP A 38 10.39 27.86 -27.40
C ASP A 38 9.20 28.43 -26.62
N GLN A 39 9.45 29.35 -25.70
CA GLN A 39 8.45 30.00 -24.85
C GLN A 39 8.47 31.50 -25.17
N PRO A 40 7.41 32.09 -25.77
CA PRO A 40 7.37 33.51 -26.00
C PRO A 40 6.56 34.25 -24.91
N GLY A 41 7.00 35.47 -24.59
CA GLY A 41 6.04 36.54 -24.29
C GLY A 41 6.01 37.06 -22.86
N ARG A 42 7.08 37.71 -22.44
CA ARG A 42 7.09 38.72 -21.36
C ARG A 42 6.31 39.95 -21.83
N LEU A 43 5.14 40.23 -21.27
CA LEU A 43 4.44 41.51 -21.46
C LEU A 43 4.68 42.40 -20.25
N ALA A 44 5.31 43.54 -20.51
CA ALA A 44 5.53 44.62 -19.58
C ALA A 44 4.25 45.44 -19.40
N MET A 45 3.98 45.87 -18.16
CA MET A 45 3.13 47.03 -17.88
C MET A 45 3.86 47.92 -16.88
N GLN A 46 4.07 49.18 -17.26
CA GLN A 46 4.33 50.29 -16.35
C GLN A 46 3.08 51.23 -16.35
N PRO A 47 3.08 52.38 -15.65
CA PRO A 47 2.32 52.57 -14.42
C PRO A 47 1.24 53.64 -14.57
N GLU A 48 0.23 53.63 -13.72
CA GLU A 48 -0.68 54.78 -13.57
C GLU A 48 -0.88 55.06 -12.08
N ASP A 49 -0.68 56.33 -11.73
CA ASP A 49 -0.60 56.93 -10.41
C ASP A 49 -1.87 57.74 -10.14
N SER A 50 -2.52 57.57 -8.98
CA SER A 50 -3.20 58.68 -8.25
C SER A 50 -3.71 58.27 -6.84
N SER A 51 -3.17 58.97 -5.81
CA SER A 51 -3.82 59.65 -4.64
C SER A 51 -4.97 58.96 -3.86
N GLU A 52 -5.12 59.00 -2.52
CA GLU A 52 -4.44 59.58 -1.35
C GLU A 52 -5.03 58.95 -0.05
N ALA A 53 -4.21 58.89 1.00
CA ALA A 53 -4.51 59.00 2.45
C ALA A 53 -5.58 58.14 3.16
N ASN A 54 -5.15 57.25 4.07
CA ASN A 54 -5.45 57.37 5.52
C ASN A 54 -4.52 56.50 6.38
N ALA A 55 -4.07 57.06 7.49
CA ALA A 55 -3.08 56.51 8.41
C ALA A 55 -3.66 55.46 9.38
N LYS A 56 -2.95 54.35 9.59
CA LYS A 56 -2.86 53.68 10.90
C LYS A 56 -1.68 52.72 10.94
N GLY A 57 -0.79 52.95 11.91
CA GLY A 57 0.45 52.21 12.09
C GLY A 57 0.21 50.71 12.31
N THR A 58 0.90 49.90 11.52
CA THR A 58 0.99 48.45 11.68
C THR A 58 2.10 48.13 12.68
N MET A 59 1.74 47.58 13.84
CA MET A 59 2.71 46.84 14.64
C MET A 59 3.23 45.68 13.80
N THR A 60 4.55 45.61 13.62
CA THR A 60 5.17 44.45 12.98
C THR A 60 5.00 43.21 13.87
N ARG A 61 4.93 42.01 13.27
CA ARG A 61 4.90 40.73 14.01
C ARG A 61 6.01 40.62 15.07
N ARG A 62 7.16 41.25 14.81
CA ARG A 62 8.29 41.36 15.75
C ARG A 62 8.02 42.26 16.97
N GLY A 63 7.11 43.23 16.85
CA GLY A 63 6.66 44.08 17.96
C GLY A 63 5.73 43.35 18.94
N ALA A 64 4.85 42.47 18.43
CA ALA A 64 3.96 41.67 19.28
C ALA A 64 4.72 40.64 20.14
N LEU A 65 5.78 40.02 19.60
CA LEU A 65 6.60 39.06 20.38
C LEU A 65 7.39 39.70 21.53
N LYS A 66 7.69 41.00 21.47
CA LYS A 66 8.41 41.69 22.56
C LYS A 66 7.52 42.02 23.76
N VAL A 67 6.21 42.10 23.59
CA VAL A 67 5.26 42.47 24.67
C VAL A 67 4.92 41.27 25.57
N ILE A 68 5.07 40.04 25.07
CA ILE A 68 4.79 38.81 25.86
C ILE A 68 5.94 38.48 26.83
N ALA A 69 7.12 39.13 26.70
CA ALA A 69 8.28 38.88 27.56
C ALA A 69 8.29 39.67 28.88
N THR A 70 7.29 40.52 29.15
CA THR A 70 7.29 41.38 30.35
C THR A 70 5.93 41.45 31.03
N THR A 71 5.50 40.38 31.70
CA THR A 71 4.56 40.48 32.83
C THR A 71 4.74 39.31 33.81
N ALA A 72 5.32 39.67 34.96
CA ALA A 72 5.11 39.20 36.34
C ALA A 72 5.26 37.71 36.72
N ALA A 73 6.13 37.53 37.71
CA ALA A 73 6.36 36.34 38.52
C ALA A 73 5.18 35.97 39.45
N ALA A 74 4.95 34.67 39.65
CA ALA A 74 4.88 33.97 40.95
C ALA A 74 4.51 32.48 40.76
N GLY A 75 5.35 31.55 41.25
CA GLY A 75 4.98 30.14 41.44
C GLY A 75 6.04 29.14 40.97
N ALA A 76 6.78 28.57 41.92
CA ALA A 76 8.01 27.81 41.75
C ALA A 76 7.94 26.55 40.86
N VAL A 77 8.93 26.40 39.96
CA VAL A 77 9.76 25.20 39.89
C VAL A 77 11.22 25.66 39.77
N ALA A 78 12.08 25.13 40.65
CA ALA A 78 13.45 25.57 40.79
C ALA A 78 14.25 25.28 39.51
N SER A 79 14.76 26.37 38.95
CA SER A 79 15.70 26.46 37.85
C SER A 79 17.04 25.82 38.22
N CYS A 80 17.64 25.14 37.26
CA CYS A 80 19.09 25.00 37.19
C CYS A 80 19.75 26.39 37.28
N ALA A 81 20.77 26.52 38.13
CA ALA A 81 21.79 27.55 38.05
C ALA A 81 23.15 26.91 38.42
N PRO A 82 24.26 27.40 37.86
CA PRO A 82 25.55 26.71 37.86
C PRO A 82 26.38 26.99 39.12
N GLU A 83 27.50 26.25 39.17
CA GLU A 83 28.78 26.45 39.88
C GLU A 83 28.86 26.26 41.42
N ASP A 84 29.40 25.10 41.85
CA ASP A 84 30.73 25.04 42.47
C ASP A 84 31.25 23.61 42.68
N ALA A 85 32.58 23.48 42.67
CA ALA A 85 33.38 22.27 42.53
C ALA A 85 33.31 21.24 43.67
N VAL A 86 33.28 19.94 43.33
CA VAL A 86 33.99 18.89 44.07
C VAL A 86 34.65 17.90 43.10
N ARG A 87 35.93 17.65 43.40
CA ARG A 87 36.87 16.77 42.71
C ARG A 87 36.71 15.32 43.20
N GLY A 88 36.56 14.38 42.27
CA GLY A 88 37.27 13.11 42.32
C GLY A 88 36.49 11.84 42.70
N THR A 89 36.74 10.82 41.86
CA THR A 89 36.81 9.37 42.10
C THR A 89 35.58 8.50 41.90
N ASP A 90 35.76 7.67 40.87
CA ASP A 90 35.48 6.24 40.74
C ASP A 90 34.09 5.74 40.32
N SER A 91 34.18 4.89 39.30
CA SER A 91 33.15 4.22 38.54
C SER A 91 32.18 3.44 39.43
N ALA A 92 30.88 3.66 39.21
CA ALA A 92 29.85 2.67 39.44
C ALA A 92 28.98 2.63 38.18
N HIS A 93 28.94 1.48 37.54
CA HIS A 93 27.99 1.15 36.49
C HIS A 93 26.60 1.15 37.15
N GLU A 94 25.91 2.29 37.10
CA GLU A 94 24.59 2.43 37.68
C GLU A 94 23.62 1.63 36.80
N SER A 95 23.30 0.43 37.27
CA SER A 95 22.26 -0.42 36.72
C SER A 95 21.01 0.41 36.48
N LEU A 96 20.61 0.52 35.20
CA LEU A 96 19.33 1.11 34.78
C LEU A 96 18.18 0.19 35.23
N SER A 97 17.96 0.10 36.54
CA SER A 97 16.87 -0.64 37.19
C SER A 97 15.59 0.20 37.31
N GLY A 98 15.40 1.18 36.41
CA GLY A 98 14.34 2.19 36.54
C GLY A 98 13.43 2.36 35.33
N PHE A 99 13.57 1.54 34.29
CA PHE A 99 12.55 1.48 33.24
C PHE A 99 11.47 0.47 33.70
N GLU A 100 10.51 0.97 34.48
CA GLU A 100 9.19 0.34 34.55
C GLU A 100 8.72 0.09 33.10
N PRO A 101 8.22 -1.12 32.76
CA PRO A 101 7.69 -1.35 31.43
C PRO A 101 6.60 -0.33 31.17
N VAL A 102 6.85 0.58 30.23
CA VAL A 102 5.81 1.48 29.73
C VAL A 102 4.68 0.55 29.28
N PRO A 103 3.44 0.72 29.78
CA PRO A 103 2.33 -0.08 29.31
C PRO A 103 2.30 0.02 27.77
N PRO A 104 1.92 -1.05 27.05
CA PRO A 104 1.99 -1.10 25.57
C PRO A 104 1.06 -0.09 24.88
N THR A 105 0.47 0.82 25.63
CA THR A 105 -0.60 1.70 25.23
C THR A 105 -0.11 3.14 25.35
N ASN A 106 -0.46 3.98 24.38
CA ASN A 106 -0.52 5.41 24.65
C ASN A 106 -1.72 5.62 25.58
N PRO A 107 -1.56 5.96 26.88
CA PRO A 107 -2.69 6.15 27.79
C PRO A 107 -3.58 7.34 27.42
N ARG A 108 -3.27 8.04 26.31
CA ARG A 108 -4.00 9.19 25.77
C ARG A 108 -4.63 8.97 24.40
N ALA A 109 -4.61 7.76 23.83
CA ALA A 109 -5.28 7.53 22.55
C ALA A 109 -6.74 7.99 22.66
N ALA A 110 -7.11 9.02 21.90
CA ALA A 110 -8.39 9.68 22.06
C ALA A 110 -9.57 8.84 21.54
N GLY A 111 -9.30 7.74 20.83
CA GLY A 111 -10.30 6.92 20.16
C GLY A 111 -11.03 7.67 19.05
N THR A 112 -10.40 8.74 18.53
CA THR A 112 -10.98 9.57 17.46
C THR A 112 -10.43 9.13 16.11
N LEU A 113 -11.05 9.57 15.00
CA LEU A 113 -10.56 9.26 13.65
C LEU A 113 -9.10 9.71 13.41
N THR A 114 -8.63 10.75 14.09
CA THR A 114 -7.26 11.27 13.96
C THR A 114 -6.27 10.59 14.92
N ASP A 115 -6.77 9.96 15.98
CA ASP A 115 -5.98 9.28 17.01
C ASP A 115 -6.75 8.05 17.52
N PRO A 116 -6.80 6.98 16.70
CA PRO A 116 -7.55 5.78 17.02
C PRO A 116 -6.87 4.98 18.14
N ASP A 117 -7.69 4.33 18.97
CA ASP A 117 -7.19 3.33 19.90
C ASP A 117 -6.88 2.04 19.13
N MET A 118 -5.60 1.78 18.89
CA MET A 118 -5.14 0.60 18.14
C MET A 118 -5.30 -0.72 18.91
N LEU A 119 -5.57 -0.67 20.22
CA LEU A 119 -5.74 -1.86 21.06
C LEU A 119 -7.20 -2.27 21.19
N SER A 120 -8.10 -1.28 21.12
CA SER A 120 -9.54 -1.49 21.10
C SER A 120 -10.16 -0.69 19.95
N PRO A 121 -9.89 -1.08 18.70
CA PRO A 121 -10.43 -0.37 17.54
C PRO A 121 -11.97 -0.43 17.54
N VAL A 122 -12.61 0.72 17.37
CA VAL A 122 -14.07 0.83 17.25
C VAL A 122 -14.40 1.40 15.89
N VAL A 123 -15.18 0.67 15.10
CA VAL A 123 -15.71 1.12 13.82
C VAL A 123 -17.00 1.93 14.09
N PRO A 124 -17.05 3.24 13.73
CA PRO A 124 -18.18 4.10 14.10
C PRO A 124 -19.36 4.03 13.11
N TRP A 125 -19.32 3.14 12.12
CA TRP A 125 -20.38 2.92 11.13
C TRP A 125 -20.82 1.45 11.08
N GLU A 126 -22.06 1.24 10.65
CA GLU A 126 -22.62 -0.11 10.47
C GLU A 126 -22.12 -0.75 9.16
N MET A 127 -21.97 -2.07 9.16
CA MET A 127 -21.65 -2.83 7.97
C MET A 127 -22.87 -2.95 7.06
N VAL A 128 -22.73 -2.64 5.77
CA VAL A 128 -23.86 -2.49 4.83
C VAL A 128 -24.02 -3.61 3.81
N LEU A 129 -23.01 -4.49 3.68
CA LEU A 129 -23.09 -5.63 2.76
C LEU A 129 -23.93 -6.76 3.38
N THR A 130 -24.76 -7.37 2.53
CA THR A 130 -25.55 -8.54 2.87
C THR A 130 -24.71 -9.81 2.89
N ASP A 131 -25.19 -10.88 3.53
CA ASP A 131 -24.51 -12.19 3.54
C ASP A 131 -24.25 -12.74 2.13
N GLU A 132 -25.14 -12.44 1.19
CA GLU A 132 -24.99 -12.82 -0.23
C GLU A 132 -23.85 -12.04 -0.89
N GLU A 133 -23.82 -10.72 -0.72
CA GLU A 133 -22.73 -9.87 -1.22
C GLU A 133 -21.39 -10.29 -0.60
N MET A 134 -21.36 -10.62 0.69
CA MET A 134 -20.15 -11.10 1.37
C MET A 134 -19.61 -12.40 0.77
N ARG A 135 -20.48 -13.37 0.44
CA ARG A 135 -20.06 -14.61 -0.25
C ARG A 135 -19.46 -14.33 -1.63
N GLN A 136 -20.06 -13.40 -2.37
CA GLN A 136 -19.59 -13.03 -3.70
C GLN A 136 -18.25 -12.29 -3.63
N VAL A 137 -18.08 -11.37 -2.67
CA VAL A 137 -16.83 -10.67 -2.40
C VAL A 137 -15.72 -11.67 -2.03
N ALA A 138 -16.00 -12.64 -1.16
CA ALA A 138 -15.05 -13.68 -0.79
C ALA A 138 -14.63 -14.53 -2.01
N ALA A 139 -15.61 -14.99 -2.80
CA ALA A 139 -15.33 -15.78 -3.99
C ALA A 139 -14.52 -15.00 -5.04
N LEU A 140 -14.77 -13.70 -5.20
CA LEU A 140 -14.01 -12.84 -6.12
C LEU A 140 -12.60 -12.53 -5.60
N ALA A 141 -12.45 -12.31 -4.30
CA ALA A 141 -11.16 -12.08 -3.66
C ALA A 141 -10.24 -13.31 -3.83
N ASP A 142 -10.78 -14.52 -3.66
CA ASP A 142 -10.04 -15.77 -3.83
C ASP A 142 -9.66 -16.09 -5.28
N VAL A 143 -10.35 -15.50 -6.27
CA VAL A 143 -9.92 -15.55 -7.67
C VAL A 143 -8.66 -14.69 -7.89
N ILE A 144 -8.55 -13.56 -7.18
CA ILE A 144 -7.44 -12.61 -7.34
C ILE A 144 -6.21 -13.06 -6.56
N ILE A 145 -6.39 -13.47 -5.30
CA ILE A 145 -5.34 -14.05 -4.46
C ILE A 145 -5.84 -15.41 -3.94
N PRO A 146 -5.63 -16.49 -4.71
CA PRO A 146 -5.95 -17.85 -4.27
C PRO A 146 -4.95 -18.34 -3.24
N ALA A 147 -5.32 -19.39 -2.49
CA ALA A 147 -4.36 -20.11 -1.66
C ALA A 147 -3.28 -20.78 -2.52
N ASP A 148 -2.03 -20.67 -2.09
CA ASP A 148 -0.87 -21.31 -2.70
C ASP A 148 0.07 -21.90 -1.62
N ASP A 149 1.26 -22.35 -2.02
CA ASP A 149 2.24 -22.94 -1.10
C ASP A 149 2.83 -21.92 -0.11
N ARG A 150 2.70 -20.61 -0.38
CA ARG A 150 3.32 -19.53 0.40
C ARG A 150 2.32 -18.87 1.35
N SER A 151 1.06 -18.79 0.93
CA SER A 151 0.06 -17.98 1.60
C SER A 151 -1.36 -18.54 1.47
N PRO A 152 -2.24 -18.29 2.46
CA PRO A 152 -3.65 -18.65 2.35
C PRO A 152 -4.39 -17.78 1.32
N ALA A 153 -5.62 -18.15 0.98
CA ALA A 153 -6.47 -17.33 0.12
C ALA A 153 -6.87 -16.01 0.81
N ALA A 154 -7.19 -14.98 0.03
CA ALA A 154 -7.61 -13.68 0.56
C ALA A 154 -8.80 -13.76 1.54
N SER A 155 -9.80 -14.59 1.25
CA SER A 155 -10.96 -14.78 2.14
C SER A 155 -10.58 -15.33 3.51
N ALA A 156 -9.51 -16.13 3.60
CA ALA A 156 -9.10 -16.79 4.83
C ALA A 156 -8.39 -15.84 5.82
N VAL A 157 -7.97 -14.65 5.37
CA VAL A 157 -7.27 -13.66 6.21
C VAL A 157 -8.09 -12.38 6.42
N GLY A 158 -9.42 -12.44 6.23
CA GLY A 158 -10.34 -11.35 6.57
C GLY A 158 -10.45 -10.23 5.53
N VAL A 159 -9.93 -10.42 4.31
CA VAL A 159 -10.05 -9.41 3.23
C VAL A 159 -11.50 -9.03 2.93
N PRO A 160 -12.49 -9.95 2.87
CA PRO A 160 -13.88 -9.58 2.63
C PRO A 160 -14.47 -8.68 3.72
N ASP A 161 -14.08 -8.91 4.98
CA ASP A 161 -14.53 -8.08 6.11
C ASP A 161 -13.94 -6.67 6.03
N TYR A 162 -12.65 -6.56 5.69
CA TYR A 162 -12.01 -5.28 5.38
C TYR A 162 -12.74 -4.54 4.25
N ILE A 163 -13.06 -5.22 3.15
CA ILE A 163 -13.77 -4.61 2.02
C ILE A 163 -15.15 -4.10 2.48
N ASN A 164 -15.89 -4.90 3.26
CA ASN A 164 -17.17 -4.50 3.83
C ASN A 164 -17.04 -3.25 4.70
N GLU A 165 -16.06 -3.22 5.60
CA GLU A 165 -15.79 -2.06 6.45
C GLU A 165 -15.48 -0.81 5.62
N PHE A 166 -14.59 -0.95 4.64
CA PHE A 166 -14.15 0.13 3.78
C PHE A 166 -15.30 0.75 2.99
N VAL A 167 -16.11 -0.07 2.29
CA VAL A 167 -17.23 0.43 1.49
C VAL A 167 -18.43 0.88 2.34
N SER A 168 -18.51 0.42 3.59
CA SER A 168 -19.55 0.86 4.54
C SER A 168 -19.27 2.26 5.10
N ALA A 169 -18.02 2.72 5.05
CA ALA A 169 -17.67 4.03 5.59
C ALA A 169 -18.43 5.16 4.85
N PRO A 170 -18.95 6.18 5.56
CA PRO A 170 -19.73 7.26 4.95
C PRO A 170 -19.02 8.04 3.84
N ALA A 171 -17.68 8.05 3.84
CA ALA A 171 -16.84 8.69 2.83
C ALA A 171 -16.70 7.87 1.52
N HIS A 172 -17.11 6.60 1.52
CA HIS A 172 -16.84 5.64 0.44
C HIS A 172 -18.11 5.16 -0.30
N LYS A 173 -19.13 6.02 -0.37
CA LYS A 173 -20.42 5.70 -1.04
C LYS A 173 -20.28 5.38 -2.53
N ASP A 174 -19.33 6.00 -3.21
CA ASP A 174 -19.08 5.76 -4.62
C ASP A 174 -18.48 4.35 -4.82
N GLN A 175 -17.57 3.94 -3.94
CA GLN A 175 -16.96 2.60 -3.92
C GLN A 175 -18.02 1.52 -3.64
N LEU A 176 -18.95 1.76 -2.71
CA LEU A 176 -20.09 0.87 -2.48
C LEU A 176 -20.96 0.71 -3.74
N THR A 177 -21.21 1.80 -4.44
CA THR A 177 -22.00 1.79 -5.68
C THR A 177 -21.29 1.02 -6.78
N GLN A 178 -19.97 1.23 -6.93
CA GLN A 178 -19.12 0.49 -7.88
C GLN A 178 -19.09 -1.01 -7.57
N LEU A 179 -18.90 -1.38 -6.30
CA LEU A 179 -18.90 -2.77 -5.85
C LEU A 179 -20.20 -3.47 -6.22
N ARG A 180 -21.34 -2.88 -5.84
CA ARG A 180 -22.67 -3.45 -6.15
C ARG A 180 -22.93 -3.54 -7.64
N GLY A 181 -22.50 -2.55 -8.43
CA GLY A 181 -22.59 -2.59 -9.88
C GLY A 181 -21.80 -3.74 -10.50
N GLY A 182 -20.57 -3.95 -10.02
CA GLY A 182 -19.70 -5.05 -10.43
C GLY A 182 -20.26 -6.42 -10.07
N LEU A 183 -20.69 -6.61 -8.80
CA LEU A 183 -21.32 -7.84 -8.34
C LEU A 183 -22.60 -8.16 -9.13
N ALA A 184 -23.45 -7.17 -9.39
CA ALA A 184 -24.66 -7.35 -10.21
C ALA A 184 -24.34 -7.79 -11.64
N TRP A 185 -23.25 -7.27 -12.23
CA TRP A 185 -22.80 -7.71 -13.55
C TRP A 185 -22.25 -9.15 -13.51
N LEU A 186 -21.44 -9.50 -12.50
CA LEU A 186 -20.92 -10.86 -12.32
C LEU A 186 -22.04 -11.87 -12.17
N ASN A 187 -23.04 -11.59 -11.33
CA ASN A 187 -24.18 -12.47 -11.09
C ASN A 187 -25.02 -12.67 -12.35
N ARG A 188 -25.28 -11.60 -13.11
CA ARG A 188 -25.98 -11.71 -14.39
C ARG A 188 -25.18 -12.54 -15.40
N THR A 189 -23.87 -12.34 -15.49
CA THR A 189 -23.01 -13.09 -16.40
C THR A 189 -22.95 -14.58 -16.01
N ALA A 190 -22.89 -14.89 -14.71
CA ALA A 190 -22.94 -16.24 -14.18
C ALA A 190 -24.26 -16.95 -14.54
N GLN A 191 -25.38 -16.26 -14.35
CA GLN A 191 -26.71 -16.74 -14.72
C GLN A 191 -26.84 -16.97 -16.24
N GLU A 192 -26.47 -15.98 -17.06
CA GLU A 192 -26.63 -16.04 -18.51
C GLU A 192 -25.77 -17.11 -19.19
N ARG A 193 -24.52 -17.28 -18.73
CA ARG A 193 -23.55 -18.20 -19.36
C ARG A 193 -23.63 -19.62 -18.79
N PHE A 194 -23.94 -19.75 -17.50
CA PHE A 194 -23.80 -21.03 -16.78
C PHE A 194 -25.05 -21.46 -16.02
N GLY A 195 -26.11 -20.63 -15.96
CA GLY A 195 -27.33 -20.93 -15.22
C GLY A 195 -27.14 -21.03 -13.70
N ALA A 196 -26.05 -20.47 -13.17
CA ALA A 196 -25.74 -20.49 -11.74
C ALA A 196 -26.54 -19.41 -11.00
N VAL A 197 -26.90 -19.68 -9.73
CA VAL A 197 -27.71 -18.74 -8.91
C VAL A 197 -27.03 -17.37 -8.76
N ASP A 198 -25.71 -17.38 -8.57
CA ASP A 198 -24.86 -16.20 -8.43
C ASP A 198 -23.41 -16.55 -8.82
N PHE A 199 -22.52 -15.55 -8.79
CA PHE A 199 -21.11 -15.73 -9.13
C PHE A 199 -20.35 -16.66 -8.16
N SER A 200 -20.71 -16.65 -6.87
CA SER A 200 -20.03 -17.48 -5.86
C SER A 200 -20.32 -18.97 -6.07
N ALA A 201 -21.49 -19.30 -6.62
CA ALA A 201 -21.90 -20.67 -6.93
C ALA A 201 -21.20 -21.30 -8.15
N LEU A 202 -20.43 -20.54 -8.93
CA LEU A 202 -19.70 -21.05 -10.10
C LEU A 202 -18.57 -22.01 -9.71
N ALA A 203 -18.19 -22.90 -10.63
CA ALA A 203 -16.93 -23.63 -10.51
C ALA A 203 -15.74 -22.69 -10.70
N THR A 204 -14.57 -23.01 -10.13
CA THR A 204 -13.37 -22.16 -10.23
C THR A 204 -13.00 -21.82 -11.68
N VAL A 205 -13.07 -22.79 -12.59
CA VAL A 205 -12.78 -22.57 -14.02
C VAL A 205 -13.73 -21.56 -14.65
N GLN A 206 -15.02 -21.58 -14.28
CA GLN A 206 -16.02 -20.64 -14.80
C GLN A 206 -15.83 -19.24 -14.23
N ARG A 207 -15.43 -19.12 -12.95
CA ARG A 207 -15.06 -17.82 -12.38
C ARG A 207 -13.87 -17.21 -13.11
N HIS A 208 -12.83 -18.00 -13.37
CA HIS A 208 -11.66 -17.55 -14.11
C HIS A 208 -12.03 -17.13 -15.53
N GLU A 209 -12.88 -17.88 -16.23
CA GLU A 209 -13.33 -17.53 -17.58
C GLU A 209 -13.97 -16.12 -17.63
N ILE A 210 -14.83 -15.78 -16.66
CA ILE A 210 -15.43 -14.45 -16.58
C ILE A 210 -14.37 -13.39 -16.22
N CYS A 211 -13.52 -13.67 -15.24
CA CYS A 211 -12.52 -12.72 -14.74
C CYS A 211 -11.41 -12.43 -15.77
N ASP A 212 -11.01 -13.41 -16.57
CA ASP A 212 -9.96 -13.28 -17.58
C ASP A 212 -10.35 -12.27 -18.68
N GLU A 213 -11.63 -12.13 -18.99
CA GLU A 213 -12.14 -11.16 -19.98
C GLU A 213 -12.00 -9.70 -19.52
N ILE A 214 -11.96 -9.47 -18.21
CA ILE A 214 -11.95 -8.15 -17.58
C ILE A 214 -10.65 -7.90 -16.81
N CYS A 215 -9.69 -8.83 -16.84
CA CYS A 215 -8.51 -8.82 -15.98
C CYS A 215 -7.55 -7.65 -16.27
N PHE A 216 -7.64 -7.06 -17.45
CA PHE A 216 -6.77 -5.97 -17.88
C PHE A 216 -7.49 -5.00 -18.82
N GLU A 217 -7.82 -3.80 -18.34
CA GLU A 217 -8.64 -2.80 -19.06
C GLU A 217 -8.15 -2.52 -20.50
N PRO A 218 -6.85 -2.31 -20.78
CA PRO A 218 -6.40 -2.01 -22.14
C PRO A 218 -6.68 -3.11 -23.17
N ASN A 219 -6.78 -4.38 -22.72
CA ASN A 219 -7.07 -5.52 -23.58
C ASN A 219 -8.55 -5.93 -23.57
N ALA A 220 -9.34 -5.39 -22.64
CA ALA A 220 -10.76 -5.72 -22.52
C ALA A 220 -11.55 -5.23 -23.75
N PRO A 221 -12.57 -5.99 -24.21
CA PRO A 221 -13.51 -5.52 -25.22
C PRO A 221 -14.10 -4.17 -24.82
N GLU A 222 -14.36 -3.28 -25.79
CA GLU A 222 -14.88 -1.92 -25.51
C GLU A 222 -16.15 -1.94 -24.64
N ALA A 223 -17.03 -2.91 -24.89
CA ALA A 223 -18.27 -3.11 -24.12
C ALA A 223 -18.04 -3.56 -22.66
N LEU A 224 -16.87 -4.12 -22.35
CA LEU A 224 -16.49 -4.64 -21.04
C LEU A 224 -15.49 -3.73 -20.28
N LYS A 225 -15.06 -2.62 -20.87
CA LYS A 225 -14.15 -1.68 -20.19
C LYS A 225 -14.65 -1.18 -18.83
N PRO A 226 -15.94 -0.84 -18.65
CA PRO A 226 -16.45 -0.47 -17.33
C PRO A 226 -16.25 -1.57 -16.27
N GLN A 227 -16.41 -2.84 -16.67
CA GLN A 227 -16.24 -4.00 -15.81
C GLN A 227 -14.77 -4.29 -15.54
N ALA A 228 -13.91 -4.08 -16.52
CA ALA A 228 -12.46 -4.16 -16.33
C ALA A 228 -11.95 -3.11 -15.34
N ARG A 229 -12.46 -1.87 -15.41
CA ARG A 229 -12.15 -0.83 -14.39
C ARG A 229 -12.65 -1.21 -13.00
N PHE A 230 -13.84 -1.79 -12.90
CA PHE A 230 -14.34 -2.32 -11.63
C PHE A 230 -13.41 -3.40 -11.09
N PHE A 231 -12.99 -4.34 -11.93
CA PHE A 231 -12.13 -5.44 -11.51
C PHE A 231 -10.74 -4.96 -11.11
N ASP A 232 -10.19 -3.95 -11.80
CA ASP A 232 -8.95 -3.28 -11.43
C ASP A 232 -9.03 -2.64 -10.03
N GLY A 233 -10.07 -1.84 -9.77
CA GLY A 233 -10.28 -1.25 -8.44
C GLY A 233 -10.56 -2.30 -7.35
N PHE A 234 -11.26 -3.39 -7.68
CA PHE A 234 -11.48 -4.48 -6.73
C PHE A 234 -10.18 -5.23 -6.41
N ARG A 235 -9.28 -5.41 -7.40
CA ARG A 235 -7.92 -5.94 -7.19
C ARG A 235 -7.11 -5.06 -6.25
N ASP A 236 -7.22 -3.74 -6.36
CA ASP A 236 -6.55 -2.81 -5.44
C ASP A 236 -7.03 -3.00 -4.01
N TRP A 237 -8.34 -3.15 -3.80
CA TRP A 237 -8.89 -3.42 -2.45
C TRP A 237 -8.42 -4.77 -1.90
N VAL A 238 -8.45 -5.83 -2.72
CA VAL A 238 -7.99 -7.16 -2.30
C VAL A 238 -6.50 -7.14 -1.96
N SER A 239 -5.68 -6.52 -2.80
CA SER A 239 -4.24 -6.39 -2.61
C SER A 239 -3.93 -5.61 -1.33
N THR A 240 -4.63 -4.50 -1.10
CA THR A 240 -4.49 -3.67 0.10
C THR A 240 -4.87 -4.46 1.35
N GLY A 241 -6.02 -5.12 1.33
CA GLY A 241 -6.47 -5.93 2.47
C GLY A 241 -5.52 -7.08 2.76
N PHE A 242 -5.07 -7.81 1.73
CA PHE A 242 -4.24 -9.00 1.91
C PHE A 242 -2.84 -8.67 2.40
N TRP A 243 -2.10 -7.79 1.72
CA TRP A 243 -0.70 -7.52 2.04
C TRP A 243 -0.48 -6.61 3.26
N THR A 244 -1.57 -6.15 3.89
CA THR A 244 -1.53 -5.50 5.22
C THR A 244 -1.78 -6.46 6.38
N THR A 245 -2.12 -7.73 6.10
CA THR A 245 -2.18 -8.80 7.10
C THR A 245 -0.80 -9.35 7.44
N GLU A 246 -0.71 -10.12 8.53
CA GLU A 246 0.54 -10.77 8.91
C GLU A 246 0.97 -11.83 7.87
N GLU A 247 0.02 -12.61 7.36
CA GLU A 247 0.22 -13.60 6.31
C GLU A 247 0.67 -12.95 5.00
N GLY A 248 0.03 -11.85 4.59
CA GLY A 248 0.41 -11.12 3.40
C GLY A 248 1.79 -10.47 3.54
N MET A 249 2.12 -9.85 4.67
CA MET A 249 3.47 -9.30 4.92
C MET A 249 4.54 -10.39 4.81
N ARG A 250 4.27 -11.60 5.33
CA ARG A 250 5.17 -12.76 5.15
C ARG A 250 5.29 -13.19 3.70
N ASP A 251 4.19 -13.21 2.94
CA ASP A 251 4.19 -13.55 1.50
C ASP A 251 5.09 -12.61 0.66
N LEU A 252 5.12 -11.32 1.00
CA LEU A 252 6.03 -10.33 0.39
C LEU A 252 7.50 -10.52 0.79
N GLY A 253 7.77 -11.30 1.83
CA GLY A 253 9.08 -11.34 2.48
C GLY A 253 9.40 -10.05 3.23
N TYR A 254 8.39 -9.32 3.71
CA TYR A 254 8.61 -8.13 4.53
C TYR A 254 9.10 -8.53 5.92
N VAL A 255 10.29 -8.04 6.30
CA VAL A 255 10.95 -8.34 7.59
C VAL A 255 10.91 -7.14 8.56
N GLY A 256 10.18 -6.07 8.21
CA GLY A 256 10.03 -4.90 9.08
C GLY A 256 9.05 -5.09 10.24
N ASN A 257 8.79 -4.04 11.01
CA ASN A 257 7.93 -4.03 12.20
C ASN A 257 8.32 -5.01 13.33
N VAL A 258 9.52 -5.60 13.27
CA VAL A 258 10.10 -6.37 14.37
C VAL A 258 11.00 -5.45 15.19
N PRO A 259 10.75 -5.26 16.50
CA PRO A 259 11.62 -4.47 17.34
C PRO A 259 12.99 -5.17 17.46
N VAL A 260 14.06 -4.43 17.16
CA VAL A 260 15.44 -4.90 17.36
C VAL A 260 16.01 -4.26 18.64
N PRO A 261 16.73 -5.02 19.50
CA PRO A 261 17.29 -4.48 20.74
C PRO A 261 18.36 -3.40 20.52
N SER A 262 19.14 -3.55 19.45
CA SER A 262 20.13 -2.59 18.97
C SER A 262 20.02 -2.46 17.46
N TRP A 263 20.31 -1.26 16.97
CA TRP A 263 20.50 -1.00 15.56
C TRP A 263 22.00 -0.96 15.31
N ASP A 264 22.53 -1.96 14.59
CA ASP A 264 23.97 -2.09 14.36
C ASP A 264 24.46 -1.24 13.16
N GLY A 265 23.62 -0.35 12.65
CA GLY A 265 23.91 0.46 11.46
C GLY A 265 23.74 -0.28 10.13
N PRO A 266 23.95 0.42 9.00
CA PRO A 266 23.95 -0.21 7.69
C PRO A 266 25.09 -1.26 7.56
N PRO A 267 24.90 -2.34 6.78
CA PRO A 267 25.94 -3.34 6.56
C PRO A 267 27.23 -2.72 5.99
N ALA A 268 28.39 -3.22 6.42
CA ALA A 268 29.70 -2.70 6.00
C ALA A 268 29.88 -2.67 4.48
N GLU A 269 29.40 -3.69 3.76
CA GLU A 269 29.42 -3.74 2.28
C GLU A 269 28.70 -2.55 1.63
N VAL A 270 27.58 -2.11 2.23
CA VAL A 270 26.81 -0.95 1.75
C VAL A 270 27.57 0.34 2.02
N LEU A 271 28.19 0.48 3.20
CA LEU A 271 29.01 1.64 3.56
C LEU A 271 30.25 1.77 2.66
N GLU A 272 30.93 0.65 2.36
CA GLU A 272 32.04 0.62 1.41
C GLU A 272 31.61 1.06 0.02
N ARG A 273 30.48 0.54 -0.47
CA ARG A 273 29.94 0.91 -1.78
C ARG A 273 29.56 2.40 -1.88
N LEU A 274 29.14 2.99 -0.76
CA LEU A 274 28.77 4.40 -0.68
C LEU A 274 29.93 5.34 -0.32
N GLY A 275 31.12 4.79 -0.02
CA GLY A 275 32.29 5.58 0.39
C GLY A 275 32.17 6.17 1.80
N LEU A 276 31.27 5.62 2.63
CA LEU A 276 31.02 6.04 4.01
C LEU A 276 31.69 5.11 5.04
N ALA A 277 32.60 4.24 4.58
CA ALA A 277 33.32 3.33 5.45
C ALA A 277 34.19 4.10 6.44
N GLY A 278 33.84 4.05 7.73
CA GLY A 278 34.56 4.72 8.83
C GLY A 278 33.89 5.98 9.38
N GLU A 279 32.73 6.38 8.86
CA GLU A 279 31.89 7.39 9.52
C GLU A 279 31.02 6.72 10.59
N ASP A 280 31.03 7.27 11.80
CA ASP A 280 30.20 6.80 12.91
C ASP A 280 28.79 7.36 12.72
N LEU A 281 27.86 6.52 12.24
CA LEU A 281 26.53 6.97 11.81
C LEU A 281 25.45 6.97 12.92
N GLY A 282 25.83 6.64 14.15
CA GLY A 282 24.98 6.78 15.35
C GLY A 282 23.95 5.68 15.56
#